data_AF-A0A8J5I6U3-F1
#
_entry.id   AF-A0A8J5I6U3-F1
#
_cell.length_a   1.000
_cell.length_b   1.000
_cell.length_c   1.000
_cell.angle_alpha   90.00
_cell.angle_beta   90.00
_cell.angle_gamma   90.00
#
_symmetry.space_group_name_H-M   'P 1'
#
loop_
_entity.id
_entity.type
_entity.pdbx_description
1 polymer ?
#
loop_
_entity_poly.entity_id
_entity_poly.type
_entity_poly.pdbx_seq_one_letter_code
_entity_poly.pdbx_strand_id
1 'polypeptide(L)'
;MEVDLPADLAPLLHAASEFASYPGLQNDASVKEFLDRFPLHVLLSLIWVIGFSVELYSVNVGRYLAVVVNMHILALNNLVLSVSAVFCKGMQMLMELKILLFLVWIKYSGQVTELLCSRTTPNLYKQGFRQIHSLLDVCLAKQDEKTSAASLGAIQSIAKFPEGISIIFPTDGEEYSLIKNIAAQSSSVARTRILALLAKLFSLSSTVASAIYSSNLLNLFEIEINNGNDMLATLSALEILNELVESPHSSMFLLRTTLFQLLTNMISNSSVDSILRSRAALISGRILSSSEAYAAVNISSVTALLEAIDRRLKVLGSQNTDESESALEALGMTGATNQGANLLLASSSSVAAHVVESAFDRHSRGKQLLVIGALVMISCGYVAQAGLHALATICGADRSENSRVLDDKAEENLRRLIYTAAANTPKLKPSGLFLSALKQEPEIRLAGYRLVSALVARRWSLTEVCSEPEIIDIVTDAKIETAKNGMDARYECCASISKALLSSNLLHDAAFADIAGKLQGAVRRGPYLTKERQEAQPLVMTAERF
;
A
#
# COMPACT_ATOMS: atom_id res chain seq x y z
N MET A 1 -6.95 37.22 47.60
CA MET A 1 -7.80 38.27 47.03
C MET A 1 -9.04 37.56 46.54
N GLU A 2 -10.18 37.75 47.21
CA GLU A 2 -11.47 37.31 46.69
C GLU A 2 -11.59 37.82 45.25
N VAL A 3 -11.76 36.89 44.31
CA VAL A 3 -12.04 37.25 42.92
C VAL A 3 -13.52 37.54 42.89
N ASP A 4 -13.87 38.82 42.86
CA ASP A 4 -15.23 39.27 42.54
C ASP A 4 -15.65 38.63 41.21
N LEU A 5 -16.56 37.66 41.27
CA LEU A 5 -17.26 37.17 40.08
C LEU A 5 -18.06 38.35 39.52
N PRO A 6 -17.93 38.67 38.22
CA PRO A 6 -18.76 39.70 37.62
C PRO A 6 -20.22 39.31 37.76
N ALA A 7 -21.05 40.30 38.09
CA ALA A 7 -22.47 40.17 38.42
C ALA A 7 -23.22 39.17 37.51
N ASP A 8 -23.86 38.22 38.20
CA ASP A 8 -24.87 37.26 37.78
C ASP A 8 -24.63 36.49 36.46
N LEU A 9 -24.01 35.30 36.57
CA LEU A 9 -23.73 34.36 35.48
C LEU A 9 -24.97 33.57 35.01
N ALA A 10 -26.03 33.55 35.81
CA ALA A 10 -27.23 32.77 35.56
C ALA A 10 -27.95 33.07 34.23
N PRO A 11 -28.07 34.34 33.79
CA PRO A 11 -28.75 34.68 32.53
C PRO A 11 -28.01 34.14 31.30
N LEU A 12 -26.67 34.17 31.33
CA LEU A 12 -25.85 33.64 30.25
C LEU A 12 -25.96 32.12 30.16
N LEU A 13 -25.87 31.44 31.30
CA LEU A 13 -25.90 29.97 31.35
C LEU A 13 -27.28 29.43 30.95
N HIS A 14 -28.35 30.12 31.35
CA HIS A 14 -29.71 29.83 30.91
C HIS A 14 -29.85 30.04 29.40
N ALA A 15 -29.42 31.19 28.88
CA ALA A 15 -29.50 31.49 27.45
C ALA A 15 -28.68 30.51 26.60
N ALA A 16 -27.47 30.14 27.05
CA ALA A 16 -26.62 29.16 26.36
C ALA A 16 -27.23 27.75 26.38
N SER A 17 -27.86 27.34 27.49
CA SER A 17 -28.56 26.07 27.60
C SER A 17 -29.80 26.03 26.71
N GLU A 18 -30.61 27.08 26.72
CA GLU A 18 -31.82 27.21 25.91
C GLU A 18 -31.48 27.23 24.41
N PHE A 19 -30.43 27.97 24.04
CA PHE A 19 -29.90 27.95 22.68
C PHE A 19 -29.45 26.53 22.30
N ALA A 20 -28.55 25.91 23.07
CA ALA A 20 -28.00 24.58 22.76
C ALA A 20 -29.05 23.44 22.75
N SER A 21 -30.15 23.60 23.48
CA SER A 21 -31.25 22.62 23.54
C SER A 21 -32.40 22.93 22.58
N TYR A 22 -32.28 23.98 21.76
CA TYR A 22 -33.31 24.36 20.80
C TYR A 22 -33.49 23.26 19.73
N PRO A 23 -34.70 22.69 19.57
CA PRO A 23 -34.94 21.56 18.67
C PRO A 23 -35.00 21.94 17.18
N GLY A 24 -35.00 23.23 16.84
CA GLY A 24 -35.01 23.73 15.47
C GLY A 24 -33.62 23.99 14.90
N LEU A 25 -33.53 24.13 13.57
CA LEU A 25 -32.30 24.53 12.89
C LEU A 25 -31.93 25.97 13.29
N GLN A 26 -30.83 26.12 14.03
CA GLN A 26 -30.30 27.43 14.34
C GLN A 26 -29.76 28.09 13.07
N ASN A 27 -30.09 29.36 12.86
CA ASN A 27 -29.72 30.12 11.67
C ASN A 27 -28.80 31.30 12.02
N ASP A 28 -28.15 31.87 11.01
CA ASP A 28 -27.17 32.96 11.18
C ASP A 28 -27.72 34.17 11.96
N ALA A 29 -29.01 34.47 11.82
CA ALA A 29 -29.66 35.57 12.53
C ALA A 29 -29.74 35.31 14.05
N SER A 30 -30.12 34.09 14.44
CA SER A 30 -30.21 33.68 15.85
C SER A 30 -28.85 33.61 16.54
N VAL A 31 -27.81 33.19 15.82
CA VAL A 31 -26.43 33.16 16.33
C VAL A 31 -25.89 34.58 16.51
N LYS A 32 -26.14 35.47 15.54
CA LYS A 32 -25.72 36.87 15.61
C LYS A 32 -26.40 37.61 16.76
N GLU A 33 -27.70 37.45 16.92
CA GLU A 33 -28.46 38.05 18.03
C GLU A 33 -27.92 37.60 19.39
N PHE A 34 -27.53 36.33 19.51
CA PHE A 34 -26.90 35.80 20.71
C PHE A 34 -25.49 36.39 20.94
N LEU A 35 -24.65 36.48 19.91
CA LEU A 35 -23.29 37.03 20.01
C LEU A 35 -23.24 38.54 20.25
N ASP A 36 -24.24 39.27 19.75
CA ASP A 36 -24.44 40.69 20.06
C ASP A 36 -24.83 40.89 21.54
N ARG A 37 -25.55 39.92 22.12
CA ARG A 37 -25.94 39.91 23.54
C ARG A 37 -24.85 39.41 24.47
N PHE A 38 -24.04 38.47 24.02
CA PHE A 38 -22.93 37.87 24.77
C PHE A 38 -21.68 37.77 23.88
N PRO A 39 -20.79 38.77 23.93
CA PRO A 39 -19.62 38.81 23.06
C PRO A 39 -18.70 37.60 23.23
N LEU A 40 -18.18 37.05 22.12
CA LEU A 40 -17.40 35.81 22.12
C LEU A 40 -16.16 35.86 23.04
N HIS A 41 -15.51 37.01 23.17
CA HIS A 41 -14.37 37.17 24.08
C HIS A 41 -14.76 37.06 25.57
N VAL A 42 -15.97 37.52 25.94
CA VAL A 42 -16.53 37.40 27.29
C VAL A 42 -16.86 35.93 27.59
N LEU A 43 -17.47 35.23 26.63
CA LEU A 43 -17.75 33.79 26.71
C LEU A 43 -16.48 32.97 26.91
N LEU A 44 -15.42 33.28 26.15
CA LEU A 44 -14.12 32.61 26.26
C LEU A 44 -13.41 32.91 27.59
N SER A 45 -13.52 34.13 28.12
CA SER A 45 -13.00 34.48 29.45
C SER A 45 -13.79 33.82 30.60
N LEU A 46 -15.05 33.47 30.38
CA LEU A 46 -15.88 32.80 31.38
C LEU A 46 -15.58 31.31 31.51
N ILE A 47 -15.22 30.65 30.40
CA ILE A 47 -14.70 29.27 30.43
C ILE A 47 -13.42 29.21 31.27
N TRP A 48 -12.61 30.26 31.24
CA TRP A 48 -11.40 30.39 32.06
C TRP A 48 -11.72 30.48 33.57
N VAL A 49 -12.80 31.18 33.96
CA VAL A 49 -13.24 31.31 35.37
C VAL A 49 -14.01 30.07 35.86
N ILE A 50 -14.91 29.51 35.05
CA ILE A 50 -15.79 28.38 35.42
C ILE A 50 -15.02 27.05 35.43
N GLY A 51 -13.94 26.93 34.64
CA GLY A 51 -13.08 25.75 34.58
C GLY A 51 -12.41 25.37 35.91
N PHE A 52 -12.57 26.20 36.96
CA PHE A 52 -12.04 25.96 38.30
C PHE A 52 -13.04 25.34 39.30
N SER A 53 -14.35 25.22 39.00
CA SER A 53 -15.31 24.93 40.09
C SER A 53 -16.53 24.04 39.85
N VAL A 54 -17.05 23.76 38.64
CA VAL A 54 -18.29 22.93 38.54
C VAL A 54 -18.42 22.13 37.22
N GLU A 55 -18.58 20.80 37.33
CA GLU A 55 -18.74 19.85 36.21
C GLU A 55 -19.98 20.11 35.32
N LEU A 56 -21.11 20.54 35.88
CA LEU A 56 -22.40 20.62 35.18
C LEU A 56 -22.49 21.74 34.13
N TYR A 57 -21.78 22.87 34.34
CA TYR A 57 -21.84 24.03 33.43
C TYR A 57 -20.92 23.89 32.22
N SER A 58 -19.88 23.07 32.33
CA SER A 58 -18.88 22.84 31.28
C SER A 58 -19.44 22.12 30.04
N VAL A 59 -20.43 21.23 30.24
CA VAL A 59 -21.03 20.41 29.18
C VAL A 59 -21.93 21.23 28.26
N ASN A 60 -22.76 22.12 28.82
CA ASN A 60 -23.70 22.95 28.04
C ASN A 60 -22.97 24.06 27.26
N VAL A 61 -21.98 24.70 27.87
CA VAL A 61 -21.14 25.70 27.21
C VAL A 61 -20.25 25.06 26.12
N GLY A 62 -19.73 23.84 26.35
CA GLY A 62 -18.96 23.10 25.36
C GLY A 62 -19.77 22.64 24.15
N ARG A 63 -21.01 22.16 24.36
CA ARG A 63 -21.95 21.83 23.27
C ARG A 63 -22.34 23.06 22.46
N TYR A 64 -22.57 24.19 23.12
CA TYR A 64 -22.87 25.47 22.49
C TYR A 64 -21.74 25.97 21.58
N LEU A 65 -20.48 25.94 22.06
CA LEU A 65 -19.31 26.32 21.24
C LEU A 65 -19.17 25.44 20.00
N ALA A 66 -19.50 24.15 20.09
CA ALA A 66 -19.50 23.27 18.94
C ALA A 66 -20.54 23.67 17.88
N VAL A 67 -21.70 24.19 18.29
CA VAL A 67 -22.76 24.65 17.37
C VAL A 67 -22.40 26.00 16.74
N VAL A 68 -21.92 26.97 17.52
CA VAL A 68 -21.50 28.29 17.02
C VAL A 68 -20.31 28.18 16.07
N VAL A 69 -19.33 27.33 16.39
CA VAL A 69 -18.16 27.11 15.51
C VAL A 69 -18.55 26.34 14.23
N ASN A 70 -19.57 25.48 14.26
CA ASN A 70 -20.09 24.84 13.04
C ASN A 70 -20.87 25.81 12.13
N MET A 71 -21.53 26.83 12.70
CA MET A 71 -22.41 27.75 11.95
C MET A 71 -21.68 28.98 11.37
N HIS A 72 -20.62 29.48 12.01
CA HIS A 72 -19.96 30.74 11.61
C HIS A 72 -18.50 30.61 11.20
N ILE A 73 -18.21 29.61 10.35
CA ILE A 73 -16.91 29.44 9.68
C ILE A 73 -16.54 30.63 8.76
N LEU A 74 -17.50 31.50 8.39
CA LEU A 74 -17.30 32.63 7.47
C LEU A 74 -17.17 34.02 8.13
N ALA A 75 -17.62 34.20 9.39
CA ALA A 75 -17.72 35.53 10.01
C ALA A 75 -16.52 35.91 10.92
N LEU A 76 -15.60 34.97 11.18
CA LEU A 76 -14.54 35.09 12.19
C LEU A 76 -13.22 35.71 11.69
N ASN A 77 -13.27 36.54 10.65
CA ASN A 77 -12.09 37.19 10.06
C ASN A 77 -11.35 38.17 11.00
N ASN A 78 -11.99 38.69 12.06
CA ASN A 78 -11.40 39.72 12.93
C ASN A 78 -11.00 39.24 14.34
N LEU A 79 -11.23 37.97 14.71
CA LEU A 79 -10.97 37.46 16.07
C LEU A 79 -9.78 36.48 16.16
N VAL A 80 -8.98 36.39 15.09
CA VAL A 80 -7.89 35.41 14.93
C VAL A 80 -6.77 35.54 15.98
N LEU A 81 -6.57 36.74 16.55
CA LEU A 81 -5.43 37.05 17.43
C LEU A 81 -5.69 36.80 18.93
N SER A 82 -6.93 36.93 19.41
CA SER A 82 -7.27 36.76 20.84
C SER A 82 -7.61 35.31 21.19
N VAL A 83 -8.16 34.55 20.23
CA VAL A 83 -8.63 33.18 20.44
C VAL A 83 -7.48 32.18 20.62
N SER A 84 -6.36 32.35 19.90
CA SER A 84 -5.25 31.37 19.99
C SER A 84 -4.57 31.35 21.36
N ALA A 85 -4.45 32.50 22.03
CA ALA A 85 -3.81 32.60 23.34
C ALA A 85 -4.65 31.96 24.45
N VAL A 86 -5.98 32.01 24.32
CA VAL A 86 -6.93 31.41 25.26
C VAL A 86 -6.98 29.88 25.07
N PHE A 87 -7.00 29.39 23.83
CA PHE A 87 -6.99 27.96 23.54
C PHE A 87 -5.70 27.26 23.99
N CYS A 88 -4.53 27.86 23.71
CA CYS A 88 -3.24 27.28 24.12
C CYS A 88 -3.07 27.18 25.66
N LYS A 89 -3.75 28.05 26.44
CA LYS A 89 -3.72 27.99 27.92
C LYS A 89 -4.85 27.15 28.54
N GLY A 90 -6.02 27.05 27.90
CA GLY A 90 -7.15 26.24 28.40
C GLY A 90 -6.95 24.72 28.31
N MET A 91 -6.04 24.26 27.46
CA MET A 91 -5.76 22.84 27.19
C MET A 91 -5.21 22.03 28.39
N GLN A 92 -4.91 22.67 29.53
CA GLN A 92 -4.35 21.98 30.70
C GLN A 92 -5.39 21.29 31.59
N MET A 93 -6.69 21.62 31.54
CA MET A 93 -7.65 21.17 32.57
C MET A 93 -8.87 20.43 31.97
N LEU A 94 -9.28 19.31 32.61
CA LEU A 94 -10.43 18.40 32.36
C LEU A 94 -10.32 17.37 31.21
N MET A 95 -10.41 16.07 31.54
CA MET A 95 -10.11 14.94 30.63
C MET A 95 -11.11 14.73 29.48
N GLU A 96 -12.42 14.94 29.67
CA GLU A 96 -13.43 14.55 28.67
C GLU A 96 -13.81 15.69 27.70
N LEU A 97 -13.77 16.96 28.13
CA LEU A 97 -14.00 18.13 27.26
C LEU A 97 -12.78 18.52 26.40
N LYS A 98 -11.59 18.05 26.75
CA LYS A 98 -10.35 18.27 25.99
C LYS A 98 -10.47 17.79 24.55
N ILE A 99 -11.06 16.62 24.32
CA ILE A 99 -11.14 16.03 22.98
C ILE A 99 -12.05 16.87 22.09
N LEU A 100 -13.25 17.26 22.54
CA LEU A 100 -14.18 18.03 21.72
C LEU A 100 -13.66 19.44 21.42
N LEU A 101 -13.15 20.16 22.43
CA LEU A 101 -12.56 21.50 22.25
C LEU A 101 -11.29 21.46 21.41
N PHE A 102 -10.49 20.40 21.53
CA PHE A 102 -9.30 20.20 20.71
C PHE A 102 -9.64 19.81 19.27
N LEU A 103 -10.66 18.98 19.04
CA LEU A 103 -11.17 18.67 17.70
C LEU A 103 -11.75 19.89 17.00
N VAL A 104 -12.47 20.73 17.74
CA VAL A 104 -12.97 22.03 17.26
C VAL A 104 -11.80 22.96 16.96
N TRP A 105 -10.78 23.02 17.82
CA TRP A 105 -9.55 23.79 17.60
C TRP A 105 -8.75 23.29 16.39
N ILE A 106 -8.63 21.98 16.18
CA ILE A 106 -7.98 21.34 15.01
C ILE A 106 -8.72 21.69 13.71
N LYS A 107 -10.04 21.57 13.71
CA LYS A 107 -10.89 21.88 12.55
C LYS A 107 -10.80 23.37 12.21
N TYR A 108 -10.82 24.22 13.23
CA TYR A 108 -10.67 25.66 13.09
C TYR A 108 -9.24 26.07 12.72
N SER A 109 -8.19 25.44 13.27
CA SER A 109 -6.80 25.70 12.93
C SER A 109 -6.51 25.30 11.49
N GLY A 110 -7.05 24.18 10.99
CA GLY A 110 -6.94 23.80 9.58
C GLY A 110 -7.47 24.90 8.64
N GLN A 111 -8.68 25.42 8.93
CA GLN A 111 -9.32 26.48 8.14
C GLN A 111 -8.66 27.85 8.31
N VAL A 112 -8.20 28.19 9.51
CA VAL A 112 -7.44 29.41 9.79
C VAL A 112 -6.08 29.35 9.10
N THR A 113 -5.41 28.20 9.06
CA THR A 113 -4.12 28.06 8.38
C THR A 113 -4.29 28.16 6.86
N GLU A 114 -5.37 27.61 6.29
CA GLU A 114 -5.77 27.81 4.89
C GLU A 114 -6.00 29.31 4.56
N LEU A 115 -6.68 30.04 5.44
CA LEU A 115 -6.85 31.50 5.32
C LEU A 115 -5.55 32.30 5.54
N LEU A 116 -4.66 31.85 6.44
CA LEU A 116 -3.39 32.52 6.76
C LEU A 116 -2.31 32.29 5.70
N CYS A 117 -2.29 31.12 5.05
CA CYS A 117 -1.42 30.83 3.92
C CYS A 117 -1.68 31.80 2.74
N SER A 118 -2.88 32.36 2.64
CA SER A 118 -3.22 33.37 1.62
C SER A 118 -2.70 34.79 1.90
N ARG A 119 -2.17 35.09 3.10
CA ARG A 119 -1.76 36.46 3.49
C ARG A 119 -0.37 36.50 4.13
N THR A 120 0.60 36.97 3.36
CA THR A 120 1.99 37.21 3.74
C THR A 120 2.13 38.24 4.87
N THR A 121 2.23 37.78 6.13
CA THR A 121 2.65 38.63 7.26
C THR A 121 3.59 37.86 8.21
N PRO A 122 4.77 38.43 8.59
CA PRO A 122 5.80 37.72 9.35
C PRO A 122 5.41 37.25 10.76
N ASN A 123 4.49 37.95 11.43
CA ASN A 123 4.06 37.60 12.80
C ASN A 123 3.09 36.41 12.84
N LEU A 124 2.32 36.20 11.77
CA LEU A 124 1.39 35.08 11.64
C LEU A 124 2.13 33.77 11.30
N TYR A 125 3.26 33.85 10.59
CA TYR A 125 4.16 32.72 10.33
C TYR A 125 4.67 32.10 11.64
N LYS A 126 5.23 32.91 12.56
CA LYS A 126 5.69 32.44 13.89
C LYS A 126 4.58 31.82 14.75
N GLN A 127 3.33 32.22 14.56
CA GLN A 127 2.18 31.70 15.29
C GLN A 127 1.71 30.37 14.70
N GLY A 128 1.72 30.22 13.36
CA GLY A 128 1.50 28.95 12.67
C GLY A 128 2.51 27.87 13.09
N PHE A 129 3.80 28.21 13.23
CA PHE A 129 4.83 27.29 13.74
C PHE A 129 4.51 26.72 15.12
N ARG A 130 4.05 27.55 16.07
CA ARG A 130 3.67 27.07 17.41
C ARG A 130 2.45 26.16 17.39
N GLN A 131 1.51 26.42 16.47
CA GLN A 131 0.30 25.61 16.32
C GLN A 131 0.63 24.24 15.74
N ILE A 132 1.45 24.18 14.69
CA ILE A 132 1.90 22.92 14.11
C ILE A 132 2.75 22.12 15.11
N HIS A 133 3.58 22.78 15.93
CA HIS A 133 4.30 22.13 17.03
C HIS A 133 3.36 21.41 18.00
N SER A 134 2.30 22.09 18.45
CA SER A 134 1.33 21.47 19.36
C SER A 134 0.53 20.33 18.71
N LEU A 135 0.26 20.41 17.40
CA LEU A 135 -0.39 19.32 16.65
C LEU A 135 0.53 18.11 16.51
N LEU A 136 1.81 18.33 16.21
CA LEU A 136 2.81 17.28 16.11
C LEU A 136 3.06 16.60 17.47
N ASP A 137 3.20 17.37 18.55
CA ASP A 137 3.32 16.80 19.89
C ASP A 137 2.11 15.92 20.23
N VAL A 138 0.90 16.34 19.87
CA VAL A 138 -0.30 15.55 20.15
C VAL A 138 -0.42 14.31 19.24
N CYS A 139 -0.08 14.42 17.96
CA CYS A 139 0.04 13.28 17.05
C CYS A 139 1.02 12.22 17.59
N LEU A 140 2.15 12.67 18.14
CA LEU A 140 3.30 11.81 18.45
C LEU A 140 3.30 11.32 19.91
N ALA A 141 2.79 12.11 20.86
CA ALA A 141 2.92 11.85 22.30
C ALA A 141 1.67 11.27 22.99
N LYS A 142 0.44 11.43 22.45
CA LYS A 142 -0.79 10.97 23.13
C LYS A 142 -1.32 9.63 22.61
N GLN A 143 -1.75 8.77 23.53
CA GLN A 143 -2.34 7.45 23.25
C GLN A 143 -3.80 7.50 22.76
N ASP A 144 -4.47 8.66 22.81
CA ASP A 144 -5.86 8.78 22.35
C ASP A 144 -5.92 8.81 20.81
N GLU A 145 -6.37 7.70 20.23
CA GLU A 145 -6.41 7.45 18.79
C GLU A 145 -7.26 8.48 18.04
N LYS A 146 -8.41 8.89 18.60
CA LYS A 146 -9.30 9.88 17.99
C LYS A 146 -8.62 11.24 17.84
N THR A 147 -7.93 11.66 18.89
CA THR A 147 -7.19 12.92 18.93
C THR A 147 -6.00 12.91 17.98
N SER A 148 -5.26 11.79 17.92
CA SER A 148 -4.15 11.62 16.98
C SER A 148 -4.62 11.61 15.53
N ALA A 149 -5.71 10.89 15.22
CA ALA A 149 -6.29 10.84 13.88
C ALA A 149 -6.78 12.20 13.38
N ALA A 150 -7.42 12.99 14.25
CA ALA A 150 -7.85 14.34 13.89
C ALA A 150 -6.67 15.30 13.67
N SER A 151 -5.64 15.19 14.51
CA SER A 151 -4.41 15.97 14.37
C SER A 151 -3.70 15.64 13.05
N LEU A 152 -3.62 14.35 12.70
CA LEU A 152 -3.12 13.88 11.40
C LEU A 152 -3.95 14.47 10.25
N GLY A 153 -5.28 14.43 10.32
CA GLY A 153 -6.16 15.00 9.31
C GLY A 153 -5.97 16.51 9.11
N ALA A 154 -5.70 17.26 10.18
CA ALA A 154 -5.35 18.67 10.06
C ALA A 154 -3.98 18.90 9.41
N ILE A 155 -2.94 18.15 9.82
CA ILE A 155 -1.61 18.26 9.21
C ILE A 155 -1.68 17.92 7.72
N GLN A 156 -2.41 16.88 7.35
CA GLN A 156 -2.63 16.52 5.95
C GLN A 156 -3.36 17.63 5.17
N SER A 157 -4.33 18.30 5.80
CA SER A 157 -5.04 19.42 5.17
C SER A 157 -4.13 20.64 4.97
N ILE A 158 -3.26 20.93 5.94
CA ILE A 158 -2.25 22.00 5.85
C ILE A 158 -1.23 21.68 4.75
N ALA A 159 -0.77 20.43 4.67
CA ALA A 159 0.22 19.99 3.68
C ALA A 159 -0.27 20.04 2.23
N LYS A 160 -1.56 20.32 1.97
CA LYS A 160 -2.09 20.55 0.62
C LYS A 160 -1.75 21.93 0.06
N PHE A 161 -1.34 22.88 0.91
CA PHE A 161 -1.00 24.24 0.51
C PHE A 161 0.51 24.46 0.51
N PRO A 162 1.10 25.14 -0.49
CA PRO A 162 2.54 25.37 -0.58
C PRO A 162 3.14 26.05 0.66
N GLU A 163 2.45 27.05 1.21
CA GLU A 163 2.86 27.73 2.42
C GLU A 163 2.77 26.79 3.63
N GLY A 164 1.75 25.93 3.69
CA GLY A 164 1.63 24.89 4.71
C GLY A 164 2.81 23.90 4.67
N ILE A 165 3.26 23.51 3.48
CA ILE A 165 4.47 22.67 3.30
C ILE A 165 5.69 23.40 3.86
N SER A 166 5.86 24.69 3.58
CA SER A 166 7.00 25.49 4.09
C SER A 166 7.00 25.63 5.62
N ILE A 167 5.85 25.57 6.26
CA ILE A 167 5.75 25.61 7.73
C ILE A 167 6.05 24.22 8.34
N ILE A 168 5.58 23.14 7.71
CA ILE A 168 5.84 21.76 8.18
C ILE A 168 7.30 21.35 7.93
N PHE A 169 7.83 21.71 6.76
CA PHE A 169 9.18 21.38 6.28
C PHE A 169 9.92 22.68 5.90
N PRO A 170 10.39 23.46 6.88
CA PRO A 170 11.08 24.72 6.62
C PRO A 170 12.44 24.50 5.95
N THR A 171 12.73 25.35 4.96
CA THR A 171 14.00 25.36 4.21
C THR A 171 15.10 26.18 4.88
N ASP A 172 14.74 27.11 5.79
CA ASP A 172 15.64 28.12 6.33
C ASP A 172 16.07 27.78 7.76
N GLY A 173 17.28 27.21 7.91
CA GLY A 173 18.01 27.06 9.18
C GLY A 173 17.66 25.84 10.05
N GLU A 174 18.69 25.23 10.66
CA GLU A 174 18.58 24.02 11.52
C GLU A 174 17.63 24.20 12.72
N GLU A 175 17.46 25.44 13.18
CA GLU A 175 16.65 25.82 14.35
C GLU A 175 15.14 25.56 14.16
N TYR A 176 14.66 25.51 12.91
CA TYR A 176 13.23 25.31 12.59
C TYR A 176 12.88 23.91 12.11
N SER A 177 13.85 22.99 11.96
CA SER A 177 13.62 21.62 11.50
C SER A 177 12.93 20.75 12.58
N LEU A 178 11.67 21.10 12.87
CA LEU A 178 10.95 20.68 14.05
C LEU A 178 10.84 19.16 14.18
N ILE A 179 10.41 18.50 13.10
CA ILE A 179 10.27 17.04 13.06
C ILE A 179 11.63 16.36 13.24
N LYS A 180 12.70 16.92 12.66
CA LYS A 180 14.06 16.38 12.78
C LYS A 180 14.58 16.47 14.21
N ASN A 181 14.37 17.61 14.88
CA ASN A 181 14.78 17.84 16.26
C ASN A 181 13.97 16.96 17.23
N ILE A 182 12.66 16.86 17.04
CA ILE A 182 11.80 15.96 17.82
C ILE A 182 12.28 14.51 17.62
N ALA A 183 12.52 14.07 16.38
CA ALA A 183 12.97 12.71 16.10
C ALA A 183 14.32 12.40 16.74
N ALA A 184 15.28 13.33 16.71
CA ALA A 184 16.61 13.14 17.28
C ALA A 184 16.60 12.90 18.81
N GLN A 185 15.63 13.50 19.52
CA GLN A 185 15.49 13.38 20.98
C GLN A 185 14.43 12.36 21.41
N SER A 186 13.78 11.70 20.46
CA SER A 186 12.65 10.79 20.70
C SER A 186 13.09 9.34 20.94
N SER A 187 12.25 8.57 21.64
CA SER A 187 12.37 7.11 21.72
C SER A 187 12.07 6.44 20.37
N SER A 188 12.47 5.17 20.19
CA SER A 188 12.15 4.40 18.97
C SER A 188 10.65 4.40 18.67
N VAL A 189 9.78 4.18 19.68
CA VAL A 189 8.32 4.24 19.52
C VAL A 189 7.83 5.58 18.97
N ALA A 190 8.37 6.70 19.47
CA ALA A 190 8.02 8.02 18.98
C ALA A 190 8.54 8.26 17.55
N ARG A 191 9.74 7.77 17.21
CA ARG A 191 10.28 7.82 15.86
C ARG A 191 9.47 6.97 14.87
N THR A 192 8.96 5.80 15.28
CA THR A 192 8.03 4.99 14.48
C THR A 192 6.74 5.75 14.15
N ARG A 193 6.19 6.51 15.10
CA ARG A 193 5.02 7.38 14.83
C ARG A 193 5.35 8.52 13.87
N ILE A 194 6.56 9.09 13.97
CA ILE A 194 7.05 10.08 13.02
C ILE A 194 7.16 9.47 11.62
N LEU A 195 7.75 8.28 11.49
CA LEU A 195 7.85 7.56 10.22
C LEU A 195 6.47 7.30 9.61
N ALA A 196 5.50 6.87 10.41
CA ALA A 196 4.13 6.63 9.95
C ALA A 196 3.46 7.94 9.46
N LEU A 197 3.62 9.03 10.20
CA LEU A 197 3.16 10.36 9.75
C LEU A 197 3.82 10.75 8.43
N LEU A 198 5.14 10.57 8.30
CA LEU A 198 5.87 10.89 7.08
C LEU A 198 5.37 10.06 5.90
N ALA A 199 5.14 8.75 6.05
CA ALA A 199 4.58 7.90 4.99
C ALA A 199 3.20 8.41 4.52
N LYS A 200 2.33 8.82 5.45
CA LYS A 200 1.01 9.40 5.13
C LYS A 200 1.08 10.76 4.45
N LEU A 201 2.08 11.59 4.75
CA LEU A 201 2.29 12.88 4.09
C LEU A 201 2.95 12.70 2.71
N PHE A 202 3.87 11.74 2.60
CA PHE A 202 4.61 11.42 1.38
C PHE A 202 3.68 10.99 0.23
N SER A 203 2.54 10.37 0.53
CA SER A 203 1.54 9.96 -0.46
C SER A 203 0.59 11.08 -0.91
N LEU A 204 0.65 12.29 -0.32
CA LEU A 204 -0.26 13.39 -0.67
C LEU A 204 0.05 14.05 -2.01
N SER A 205 1.32 14.35 -2.29
CA SER A 205 1.77 14.97 -3.54
C SER A 205 3.28 14.85 -3.73
N SER A 206 3.74 14.97 -4.97
CA SER A 206 5.17 15.00 -5.30
C SER A 206 5.92 16.18 -4.64
N THR A 207 5.24 17.31 -4.42
CA THR A 207 5.81 18.49 -3.76
C THR A 207 6.10 18.22 -2.28
N VAL A 208 5.16 17.57 -1.58
CA VAL A 208 5.34 17.15 -0.17
C VAL A 208 6.43 16.10 -0.07
N ALA A 209 6.45 15.11 -0.96
CA ALA A 209 7.49 14.09 -1.02
C ALA A 209 8.90 14.71 -1.21
N SER A 210 9.02 15.70 -2.10
CA SER A 210 10.27 16.45 -2.29
C SER A 210 10.69 17.20 -1.03
N ALA A 211 9.75 17.83 -0.31
CA ALA A 211 10.06 18.54 0.92
C ALA A 211 10.56 17.59 2.03
N ILE A 212 9.94 16.41 2.17
CA ILE A 212 10.37 15.36 3.10
C ILE A 212 11.79 14.88 2.76
N TYR A 213 12.05 14.63 1.48
CA TYR A 213 13.37 14.22 0.99
C TYR A 213 14.44 15.30 1.25
N SER A 214 14.17 16.55 0.88
CA SER A 214 15.08 17.68 1.10
C SER A 214 15.36 17.97 2.58
N SER A 215 14.43 17.63 3.46
CA SER A 215 14.59 17.74 4.92
C SER A 215 15.46 16.62 5.53
N ASN A 216 15.93 15.65 4.72
CA ASN A 216 16.68 14.46 5.15
C ASN A 216 15.96 13.61 6.22
N LEU A 217 14.62 13.60 6.20
CA LEU A 217 13.82 12.87 7.19
C LEU A 217 13.75 11.37 6.87
N LEU A 218 14.03 10.97 5.64
CA LEU A 218 14.10 9.55 5.26
C LEU A 218 15.27 8.81 5.95
N ASN A 219 16.30 9.52 6.40
CA ASN A 219 17.40 8.95 7.19
C ASN A 219 16.92 8.34 8.52
N LEU A 220 15.73 8.71 9.01
CA LEU A 220 15.12 8.08 10.18
C LEU A 220 14.84 6.58 9.94
N PHE A 221 14.53 6.16 8.70
CA PHE A 221 14.40 4.74 8.37
C PHE A 221 15.74 4.02 8.53
N GLU A 222 16.85 4.63 8.10
CA GLU A 222 18.18 4.03 8.25
C GLU A 222 18.54 3.82 9.72
N ILE A 223 18.19 4.79 10.58
CA ILE A 223 18.42 4.71 12.03
C ILE A 223 17.61 3.56 12.65
N GLU A 224 16.32 3.45 12.34
CA GLU A 224 15.48 2.39 12.91
C GLU A 224 15.78 1.00 12.33
N ILE A 225 16.11 0.90 11.04
CA ILE A 225 16.44 -0.39 10.40
C ILE A 225 17.78 -0.93 10.89
N ASN A 226 18.76 -0.07 11.18
CA ASN A 226 20.04 -0.49 11.73
C ASN A 226 20.01 -0.77 13.25
N ASN A 227 18.86 -0.62 13.91
CA ASN A 227 18.72 -0.89 15.33
C ASN A 227 18.58 -2.39 15.60
N GLY A 228 19.66 -3.15 15.35
CA GLY A 228 19.70 -4.62 15.41
C GLY A 228 19.44 -5.24 16.78
N ASN A 229 19.26 -4.44 17.84
CA ASN A 229 18.90 -4.91 19.17
C ASN A 229 17.37 -5.02 19.37
N ASP A 230 16.59 -4.33 18.54
CA ASP A 230 15.13 -4.32 18.61
C ASP A 230 14.53 -4.75 17.26
N MET A 231 14.28 -6.07 17.18
CA MET A 231 13.68 -6.68 16.00
C MET A 231 12.28 -6.14 15.71
N LEU A 232 11.50 -5.78 16.74
CA LEU A 232 10.15 -5.25 16.58
C LEU A 232 10.18 -3.82 16.02
N ALA A 233 11.11 -2.99 16.50
CA ALA A 233 11.33 -1.66 15.93
C ALA A 233 11.80 -1.73 14.48
N THR A 234 12.75 -2.63 14.19
CA THR A 234 13.26 -2.85 12.82
C THR A 234 12.12 -3.29 11.89
N LEU A 235 11.32 -4.28 12.30
CA LEU A 235 10.18 -4.76 11.52
C LEU A 235 9.13 -3.65 11.34
N SER A 236 8.80 -2.89 12.39
CA SER A 236 7.86 -1.77 12.32
C SER A 236 8.31 -0.71 11.31
N ALA A 237 9.61 -0.38 11.31
CA ALA A 237 10.17 0.56 10.34
C ALA A 237 10.10 0.03 8.90
N LEU A 238 10.35 -1.28 8.70
CA LEU A 238 10.20 -1.91 7.40
C LEU A 238 8.75 -1.94 6.91
N GLU A 239 7.78 -2.21 7.77
CA GLU A 239 6.36 -2.17 7.39
C GLU A 239 5.91 -0.75 6.99
N ILE A 240 6.37 0.28 7.72
CA ILE A 240 6.09 1.67 7.35
C ILE A 240 6.80 2.04 6.04
N LEU A 241 8.03 1.55 5.82
CA LEU A 241 8.73 1.75 4.55
C LEU A 241 7.98 1.07 3.40
N ASN A 242 7.43 -0.12 3.64
CA ASN A 242 6.61 -0.83 2.67
C ASN A 242 5.35 -0.01 2.30
N GLU A 243 4.67 0.59 3.28
CA GLU A 243 3.56 1.51 3.03
C GLU A 243 4.01 2.75 2.22
N LEU A 244 5.17 3.32 2.55
CA LEU A 244 5.70 4.48 1.82
C LEU A 244 6.01 4.13 0.36
N VAL A 245 6.50 2.91 0.09
CA VAL A 245 6.79 2.44 -1.28
C VAL A 245 5.53 2.32 -2.13
N GLU A 246 4.36 2.07 -1.55
CA GLU A 246 3.08 2.04 -2.28
C GLU A 246 2.68 3.42 -2.84
N SER A 247 3.32 4.52 -2.40
CA SER A 247 3.14 5.83 -3.01
C SER A 247 3.71 5.88 -4.43
N PRO A 248 2.99 6.47 -5.41
CA PRO A 248 3.43 6.54 -6.81
C PRO A 248 4.73 7.34 -7.04
N HIS A 249 5.17 8.13 -6.06
CA HIS A 249 6.36 8.97 -6.16
C HIS A 249 7.58 8.40 -5.43
N SER A 250 7.43 7.29 -4.71
CA SER A 250 8.42 6.76 -3.76
C SER A 250 9.74 6.35 -4.41
N SER A 251 9.69 5.65 -5.54
CA SER A 251 10.86 5.05 -6.18
C SER A 251 11.91 6.11 -6.56
N MET A 252 11.49 7.25 -7.11
CA MET A 252 12.40 8.35 -7.50
C MET A 252 13.23 8.88 -6.32
N PHE A 253 12.65 8.96 -5.12
CA PHE A 253 13.32 9.52 -3.95
C PHE A 253 14.10 8.46 -3.18
N LEU A 254 13.52 7.28 -2.95
CA LEU A 254 14.16 6.21 -2.18
C LEU A 254 15.44 5.69 -2.86
N LEU A 255 15.45 5.62 -4.19
CA LEU A 255 16.64 5.20 -4.94
C LEU A 255 17.80 6.20 -4.89
N ARG A 256 17.55 7.44 -4.45
CA ARG A 256 18.59 8.46 -4.21
C ARG A 256 19.13 8.45 -2.78
N THR A 257 18.61 7.57 -1.93
CA THR A 257 19.07 7.38 -0.54
C THR A 257 19.91 6.10 -0.44
N THR A 258 20.50 5.82 0.74
CA THR A 258 21.22 4.56 0.95
C THR A 258 20.29 3.40 1.32
N LEU A 259 18.98 3.65 1.48
CA LEU A 259 17.99 2.65 1.89
C LEU A 259 17.97 1.42 0.98
N PHE A 260 18.05 1.60 -0.33
CA PHE A 260 18.06 0.48 -1.27
C PHE A 260 19.29 -0.43 -1.07
N GLN A 261 20.46 0.17 -0.81
CA GLN A 261 21.69 -0.55 -0.49
C GLN A 261 21.60 -1.23 0.89
N LEU A 262 21.00 -0.55 1.88
CA LEU A 262 20.77 -1.11 3.21
C LEU A 262 19.90 -2.36 3.16
N LEU A 263 18.79 -2.32 2.40
CA LEU A 263 17.93 -3.49 2.18
C LEU A 263 18.69 -4.62 1.48
N THR A 264 19.50 -4.31 0.46
CA THR A 264 20.33 -5.29 -0.26
C THR A 264 21.35 -5.98 0.66
N ASN A 265 21.98 -5.22 1.55
CA ASN A 265 22.92 -5.73 2.56
C ASN A 265 22.19 -6.63 3.57
N MET A 266 21.00 -6.23 4.00
CA MET A 266 20.17 -6.99 4.92
C MET A 266 19.77 -8.35 4.32
N ILE A 267 19.34 -8.38 3.05
CA ILE A 267 19.06 -9.62 2.32
C ILE A 267 20.31 -10.52 2.30
N SER A 268 21.48 -9.96 1.97
CA SER A 268 22.72 -10.72 1.84
C SER A 268 23.26 -11.30 3.15
N ASN A 269 22.91 -10.70 4.31
CA ASN A 269 23.53 -11.04 5.59
C ASN A 269 22.85 -12.22 6.29
N SER A 270 23.53 -13.37 6.36
CA SER A 270 23.02 -14.60 6.98
C SER A 270 22.70 -14.50 8.46
N SER A 271 23.23 -13.50 9.17
CA SER A 271 22.92 -13.28 10.59
C SER A 271 21.58 -12.58 10.82
N VAL A 272 21.00 -11.96 9.79
CA VAL A 272 19.69 -11.30 9.88
C VAL A 272 18.60 -12.37 9.85
N ASP A 273 17.58 -12.22 10.69
CA ASP A 273 16.43 -13.11 10.73
C ASP A 273 15.71 -13.22 9.38
N SER A 274 15.12 -14.39 9.07
CA SER A 274 14.42 -14.61 7.80
C SER A 274 13.26 -13.65 7.58
N ILE A 275 12.50 -13.28 8.62
CA ILE A 275 11.35 -12.37 8.50
C ILE A 275 11.79 -11.00 7.98
N LEU A 276 12.88 -10.46 8.55
CA LEU A 276 13.43 -9.17 8.14
C LEU A 276 13.98 -9.24 6.71
N ARG A 277 14.63 -10.35 6.34
CA ARG A 277 15.15 -10.57 4.97
C ARG A 277 14.05 -10.70 3.94
N SER A 278 12.99 -11.46 4.24
CA SER A 278 11.80 -11.58 3.42
C SER A 278 11.18 -10.21 3.17
N ARG A 279 10.99 -9.41 4.23
CA ARG A 279 10.41 -8.08 4.09
C ARG A 279 11.34 -7.14 3.31
N ALA A 280 12.65 -7.22 3.52
CA ALA A 280 13.63 -6.45 2.76
C ALA A 280 13.58 -6.75 1.25
N ALA A 281 13.46 -8.03 0.89
CA ALA A 281 13.36 -8.48 -0.50
C ALA A 281 12.08 -7.91 -1.13
N LEU A 282 10.94 -8.04 -0.46
CA LEU A 282 9.66 -7.52 -0.95
C LEU A 282 9.70 -6.00 -1.17
N ILE A 283 10.19 -5.23 -0.20
CA ILE A 283 10.32 -3.77 -0.32
C ILE A 283 11.24 -3.43 -1.50
N SER A 284 12.37 -4.11 -1.65
CA SER A 284 13.33 -3.88 -2.74
C SER A 284 12.71 -4.16 -4.11
N GLY A 285 11.96 -5.26 -4.25
CA GLY A 285 11.23 -5.59 -5.47
C GLY A 285 10.14 -4.57 -5.79
N ARG A 286 9.39 -4.10 -4.78
CA ARG A 286 8.35 -3.06 -4.95
C ARG A 286 8.93 -1.72 -5.41
N ILE A 287 10.07 -1.29 -4.84
CA ILE A 287 10.78 -0.07 -5.26
C ILE A 287 11.11 -0.11 -6.77
N LEU A 288 11.43 -1.28 -7.30
CA LEU A 288 11.78 -1.51 -8.70
C LEU A 288 10.57 -1.84 -9.60
N SER A 289 9.35 -1.90 -9.07
CA SER A 289 8.18 -2.31 -9.86
C SER A 289 7.72 -1.25 -10.88
N SER A 290 8.15 0.01 -10.74
CA SER A 290 7.76 1.11 -11.63
C SER A 290 8.81 1.43 -12.70
N SER A 291 8.37 1.95 -13.84
CA SER A 291 9.30 2.29 -14.93
C SER A 291 10.19 3.48 -14.55
N GLU A 292 9.71 4.37 -13.69
CA GLU A 292 10.44 5.54 -13.19
C GLU A 292 11.63 5.12 -12.32
N ALA A 293 11.56 3.96 -11.66
CA ALA A 293 12.62 3.42 -10.82
C ALA A 293 13.91 3.22 -11.63
N TYR A 294 13.78 2.68 -12.85
CA TYR A 294 14.92 2.39 -13.73
C TYR A 294 15.55 3.62 -14.36
N ALA A 295 14.88 4.77 -14.32
CA ALA A 295 15.49 6.06 -14.67
C ALA A 295 16.34 6.64 -13.53
N ALA A 296 16.10 6.24 -12.28
CA ALA A 296 16.77 6.76 -11.09
C ALA A 296 17.85 5.83 -10.52
N VAL A 297 17.69 4.52 -10.66
CA VAL A 297 18.62 3.51 -10.07
C VAL A 297 19.84 3.27 -10.95
N ASN A 298 20.97 2.97 -10.31
CA ASN A 298 22.15 2.44 -11.00
C ASN A 298 21.96 0.95 -11.30
N ILE A 299 22.26 0.53 -12.53
CA ILE A 299 22.25 -0.88 -12.95
C ILE A 299 23.08 -1.75 -11.99
N SER A 300 24.23 -1.26 -11.50
CA SER A 300 25.06 -2.02 -10.55
C SER A 300 24.37 -2.32 -9.23
N SER A 301 23.52 -1.40 -8.74
CA SER A 301 22.74 -1.61 -7.52
C SER A 301 21.66 -2.67 -7.74
N VAL A 302 21.01 -2.69 -8.91
CA VAL A 302 20.04 -3.74 -9.28
C VAL A 302 20.75 -5.09 -9.40
N THR A 303 21.93 -5.14 -10.04
CA THR A 303 22.73 -6.38 -10.13
C THR A 303 23.12 -6.89 -8.74
N ALA A 304 23.54 -6.00 -7.83
CA ALA A 304 23.87 -6.39 -6.46
C ALA A 304 22.66 -6.96 -5.70
N LEU A 305 21.46 -6.39 -5.89
CA LEU A 305 20.22 -6.95 -5.34
C LEU A 305 19.93 -8.34 -5.92
N LEU A 306 20.03 -8.50 -7.24
CA LEU A 306 19.81 -9.79 -7.89
C LEU A 306 20.80 -10.84 -7.40
N GLU A 307 22.09 -10.51 -7.24
CA GLU A 307 23.10 -11.40 -6.67
C GLU A 307 22.84 -11.74 -5.20
N ALA A 308 22.34 -10.78 -4.41
CA ALA A 308 21.94 -11.02 -3.02
C ALA A 308 20.81 -12.05 -2.94
N ILE A 309 19.77 -11.89 -3.76
CA ILE A 309 18.63 -12.82 -3.85
C ILE A 309 19.07 -14.19 -4.40
N ASP A 310 19.92 -14.22 -5.44
CA ASP A 310 20.49 -15.45 -6.02
C ASP A 310 21.19 -16.29 -4.95
N ARG A 311 22.07 -15.66 -4.18
CA ARG A 311 22.83 -16.31 -3.12
C ARG A 311 21.91 -16.85 -2.03
N ARG A 312 20.79 -16.18 -1.76
CA ARG A 312 19.77 -16.66 -0.84
C ARG A 312 19.01 -17.86 -1.34
N LEU A 313 18.45 -17.80 -2.54
CA LEU A 313 17.70 -18.91 -3.12
C LEU A 313 18.56 -20.20 -3.21
N LYS A 314 19.86 -20.07 -3.49
CA LYS A 314 20.82 -21.19 -3.46
C LYS A 314 20.97 -21.85 -2.09
N VAL A 315 20.92 -21.07 -1.02
CA VAL A 315 21.12 -21.55 0.36
C VAL A 315 19.82 -22.07 0.98
N LEU A 316 18.68 -21.44 0.65
CA LEU A 316 17.39 -21.72 1.30
C LEU A 316 16.86 -23.13 0.99
N GLY A 317 17.16 -23.68 -0.20
CA GLY A 317 16.70 -25.01 -0.61
C GLY A 317 15.21 -25.22 -0.31
N SER A 318 14.87 -26.36 0.29
CA SER A 318 13.50 -26.66 0.76
C SER A 318 13.26 -26.31 2.23
N GLN A 319 14.14 -25.56 2.89
CA GLN A 319 14.11 -25.39 4.35
C GLN A 319 13.32 -24.17 4.84
N ASN A 320 13.30 -23.08 4.06
CA ASN A 320 12.57 -21.85 4.40
C ASN A 320 11.68 -21.42 3.23
N THR A 321 10.47 -21.95 3.17
CA THR A 321 9.53 -21.70 2.06
C THR A 321 9.08 -20.25 2.00
N ASP A 322 8.83 -19.61 3.14
CA ASP A 322 8.29 -18.25 3.21
C ASP A 322 9.30 -17.20 2.72
N GLU A 323 10.59 -17.43 3.00
CA GLU A 323 11.66 -16.58 2.49
C GLU A 323 11.88 -16.79 0.99
N SER A 324 11.83 -18.03 0.52
CA SER A 324 11.90 -18.35 -0.91
C SER A 324 10.72 -17.74 -1.67
N GLU A 325 9.51 -17.82 -1.13
CA GLU A 325 8.31 -17.18 -1.69
C GLU A 325 8.49 -15.67 -1.79
N SER A 326 8.90 -15.01 -0.71
CA SER A 326 9.16 -13.56 -0.67
C SER A 326 10.24 -13.14 -1.67
N ALA A 327 11.29 -13.96 -1.82
CA ALA A 327 12.34 -13.75 -2.80
C ALA A 327 11.82 -13.87 -4.24
N LEU A 328 11.03 -14.91 -4.54
CA LEU A 328 10.41 -15.10 -5.87
C LEU A 328 9.44 -13.96 -6.20
N GLU A 329 8.61 -13.53 -5.25
CA GLU A 329 7.71 -12.40 -5.42
C GLU A 329 8.49 -11.11 -5.71
N ALA A 330 9.57 -10.85 -4.96
CA ALA A 330 10.46 -9.71 -5.20
C ALA A 330 11.07 -9.70 -6.61
N LEU A 331 11.45 -10.87 -7.13
CA LEU A 331 11.93 -11.03 -8.50
C LEU A 331 10.84 -10.79 -9.54
N GLY A 332 9.61 -11.26 -9.27
CA GLY A 332 8.44 -10.94 -10.07
C GLY A 332 8.19 -9.44 -10.15
N MET A 333 8.23 -8.73 -9.02
CA MET A 333 8.07 -7.28 -8.97
C MET A 333 9.19 -6.53 -9.69
N THR A 334 10.44 -6.99 -9.55
CA THR A 334 11.58 -6.47 -10.33
C THR A 334 11.36 -6.66 -11.84
N GLY A 335 10.73 -7.76 -12.24
CA GLY A 335 10.39 -8.06 -13.63
C GLY A 335 9.09 -7.42 -14.15
N ALA A 336 8.41 -6.58 -13.37
CA ALA A 336 7.12 -5.99 -13.77
C ALA A 336 7.23 -5.06 -14.99
N THR A 337 8.38 -4.40 -15.16
CA THR A 337 8.66 -3.52 -16.30
C THR A 337 9.50 -4.23 -17.36
N ASN A 338 9.45 -3.73 -18.60
CA ASN A 338 10.27 -4.28 -19.70
C ASN A 338 11.78 -4.16 -19.38
N GLN A 339 12.21 -3.01 -18.84
CA GLN A 339 13.61 -2.78 -18.44
C GLN A 339 14.06 -3.72 -17.32
N GLY A 340 13.23 -3.90 -16.29
CA GLY A 340 13.51 -4.80 -15.18
C GLY A 340 13.59 -6.27 -15.58
N ALA A 341 12.65 -6.72 -16.43
CA ALA A 341 12.67 -8.07 -16.97
C ALA A 341 13.89 -8.33 -17.87
N ASN A 342 14.28 -7.38 -18.73
CA ASN A 342 15.50 -7.48 -19.53
C ASN A 342 16.74 -7.60 -18.63
N LEU A 343 16.87 -6.77 -17.59
CA LEU A 343 17.99 -6.85 -16.66
C LEU A 343 18.03 -8.18 -15.91
N LEU A 344 16.89 -8.66 -15.44
CA LEU A 344 16.78 -9.95 -14.72
C LEU A 344 17.20 -11.13 -15.61
N LEU A 345 16.81 -11.12 -16.89
CA LEU A 345 17.12 -12.18 -17.85
C LEU A 345 18.49 -12.03 -18.53
N ALA A 346 19.05 -10.82 -18.57
CA ALA A 346 20.37 -10.54 -19.11
C ALA A 346 21.49 -10.62 -18.05
N SER A 347 21.13 -10.62 -16.77
CA SER A 347 22.07 -10.74 -15.65
C SER A 347 22.92 -12.00 -15.77
N SER A 348 24.18 -11.90 -15.36
CA SER A 348 25.07 -13.05 -15.19
C SER A 348 24.66 -13.97 -14.04
N SER A 349 23.78 -13.50 -13.15
CA SER A 349 23.27 -14.28 -12.04
C SER A 349 22.23 -15.31 -12.52
N SER A 350 22.18 -16.47 -11.85
CA SER A 350 21.24 -17.57 -12.14
C SER A 350 19.82 -17.32 -11.64
N VAL A 351 19.50 -16.08 -11.28
CA VAL A 351 18.24 -15.69 -10.61
C VAL A 351 17.02 -16.06 -11.45
N ALA A 352 17.06 -15.79 -12.75
CA ALA A 352 15.99 -16.16 -13.67
C ALA A 352 15.78 -17.69 -13.73
N ALA A 353 16.86 -18.47 -13.61
CA ALA A 353 16.77 -19.93 -13.60
C ALA A 353 16.05 -20.40 -12.34
N HIS A 354 16.33 -19.83 -11.17
CA HIS A 354 15.61 -20.14 -9.94
C HIS A 354 14.10 -19.88 -10.07
N VAL A 355 13.69 -18.77 -10.69
CA VAL A 355 12.26 -18.49 -10.91
C VAL A 355 11.60 -19.58 -11.78
N VAL A 356 12.25 -19.97 -12.89
CA VAL A 356 11.73 -21.00 -13.80
C VAL A 356 11.73 -22.37 -13.13
N GLU A 357 12.78 -22.72 -12.40
CA GLU A 357 12.89 -23.98 -11.66
C GLU A 357 11.79 -24.06 -10.60
N SER A 358 11.62 -23.04 -9.77
CA SER A 358 10.56 -22.99 -8.75
C SER A 358 9.16 -23.06 -9.37
N ALA A 359 8.92 -22.36 -10.48
CA ALA A 359 7.62 -22.37 -11.17
C ALA A 359 7.18 -23.78 -11.63
N PHE A 360 8.14 -24.64 -11.96
CA PHE A 360 7.88 -25.99 -12.46
C PHE A 360 8.41 -27.10 -11.55
N ASP A 361 8.77 -26.76 -10.31
CA ASP A 361 9.32 -27.71 -9.37
C ASP A 361 8.24 -28.73 -8.96
N ARG A 362 8.42 -29.99 -9.38
CA ARG A 362 7.56 -31.12 -9.02
C ARG A 362 8.12 -31.97 -7.88
N HIS A 363 9.23 -31.56 -7.22
CA HIS A 363 9.96 -32.39 -6.26
C HIS A 363 9.14 -32.84 -5.02
N SER A 364 7.89 -32.39 -4.85
CA SER A 364 6.99 -32.83 -3.77
C SER A 364 6.12 -34.05 -4.08
N ARG A 365 5.91 -34.44 -5.35
CA ARG A 365 5.05 -35.62 -5.68
C ARG A 365 5.82 -36.93 -5.89
N GLY A 366 7.14 -36.87 -6.10
CA GLY A 366 7.97 -38.04 -6.45
C GLY A 366 8.77 -38.66 -5.31
N LYS A 367 8.94 -37.98 -4.17
CA LYS A 367 9.60 -38.56 -2.99
C LYS A 367 8.54 -39.12 -2.04
N GLN A 368 8.27 -40.40 -2.27
CA GLN A 368 7.63 -41.35 -1.36
C GLN A 368 8.08 -41.14 0.10
N LEU A 369 7.28 -40.42 0.89
CA LEU A 369 7.43 -40.39 2.36
C LEU A 369 6.04 -40.33 3.00
N LEU A 370 5.64 -41.53 3.45
CA LEU A 370 4.52 -41.81 4.32
C LEU A 370 4.43 -40.78 5.47
N VAL A 371 3.21 -40.24 5.66
CA VAL A 371 2.66 -39.69 6.91
C VAL A 371 3.14 -38.29 7.36
N ILE A 372 4.25 -37.74 6.88
CA ILE A 372 4.60 -36.29 7.09
C ILE A 372 4.29 -35.42 5.84
N GLY A 373 3.94 -36.07 4.71
CA GLY A 373 3.82 -35.45 3.40
C GLY A 373 2.75 -34.37 3.23
N ALA A 374 1.70 -34.31 4.06
CA ALA A 374 0.65 -33.31 3.88
C ALA A 374 1.13 -31.87 4.16
N LEU A 375 1.94 -31.66 5.21
CA LEU A 375 2.49 -30.33 5.54
C LEU A 375 3.58 -29.89 4.55
N VAL A 376 4.43 -30.81 4.08
CA VAL A 376 5.47 -30.50 3.09
C VAL A 376 4.86 -30.24 1.70
N MET A 377 3.77 -30.92 1.33
CA MET A 377 3.07 -30.64 0.07
C MET A 377 2.41 -29.27 0.04
N ILE A 378 1.84 -28.82 1.17
CA ILE A 378 1.28 -27.48 1.32
C ILE A 378 2.37 -26.41 1.13
N SER A 379 3.52 -26.54 1.82
CA SER A 379 4.61 -25.56 1.72
C SER A 379 5.30 -25.51 0.35
N CYS A 380 5.41 -26.63 -0.38
CA CYS A 380 5.94 -26.63 -1.75
C CYS A 380 4.96 -26.04 -2.79
N GLY A 381 3.64 -26.12 -2.54
CA GLY A 381 2.62 -25.55 -3.41
C GLY A 381 2.71 -24.03 -3.53
N TYR A 382 2.95 -23.35 -2.40
CA TYR A 382 3.08 -21.89 -2.37
C TYR A 382 4.32 -21.38 -3.11
N VAL A 383 5.47 -22.05 -2.97
CA VAL A 383 6.70 -21.68 -3.70
C VAL A 383 6.53 -21.86 -5.20
N ALA A 384 5.87 -22.94 -5.65
CA ALA A 384 5.60 -23.15 -7.06
C ALA A 384 4.62 -22.10 -7.63
N GLN A 385 3.57 -21.77 -6.87
CA GLN A 385 2.64 -20.71 -7.22
C GLN A 385 3.34 -19.35 -7.30
N ALA A 386 4.18 -18.99 -6.32
CA ALA A 386 4.97 -17.77 -6.33
C ALA A 386 5.92 -17.72 -7.53
N GLY A 387 6.58 -18.83 -7.85
CA GLY A 387 7.41 -18.98 -9.05
C GLY A 387 6.62 -18.76 -10.34
N LEU A 388 5.41 -19.34 -10.46
CA LEU A 388 4.54 -19.16 -11.62
C LEU A 388 4.07 -17.70 -11.75
N HIS A 389 3.66 -17.05 -10.65
CA HIS A 389 3.27 -15.65 -10.68
C HIS A 389 4.45 -14.74 -11.04
N ALA A 390 5.61 -14.96 -10.44
CA ALA A 390 6.83 -14.21 -10.75
C ALA A 390 7.22 -14.37 -12.22
N LEU A 391 7.21 -15.61 -12.73
CA LEU A 391 7.51 -15.90 -14.13
C LEU A 391 6.49 -15.25 -15.07
N ALA A 392 5.19 -15.28 -14.73
CA ALA A 392 4.15 -14.64 -15.52
C ALA A 392 4.37 -13.11 -15.59
N THR A 393 4.69 -12.48 -14.46
CA THR A 393 5.03 -11.04 -14.42
C THR A 393 6.26 -10.73 -15.27
N ILE A 394 7.34 -11.50 -15.13
CA ILE A 394 8.56 -11.39 -15.94
C ILE A 394 8.27 -11.61 -17.43
N CYS A 395 7.31 -12.48 -17.79
CA CYS A 395 6.89 -12.71 -19.18
C CYS A 395 5.98 -11.61 -19.73
N GLY A 396 5.48 -10.72 -18.87
CA GLY A 396 4.68 -9.55 -19.24
C GLY A 396 3.18 -9.69 -19.07
N ALA A 397 2.72 -10.51 -18.12
CA ALA A 397 1.29 -10.65 -17.82
C ALA A 397 0.61 -9.29 -17.55
N ASP A 398 1.26 -8.43 -16.75
CA ASP A 398 0.71 -7.12 -16.35
C ASP A 398 1.11 -5.98 -17.32
N ARG A 399 1.91 -6.28 -18.34
CA ARG A 399 2.40 -5.31 -19.31
C ARG A 399 1.39 -5.11 -20.45
N SER A 400 1.37 -3.90 -20.99
CA SER A 400 0.60 -3.60 -22.21
C SER A 400 1.07 -4.48 -23.36
N GLU A 401 0.18 -4.82 -24.29
CA GLU A 401 0.47 -5.79 -25.37
C GLU A 401 1.73 -5.44 -26.17
N ASN A 402 1.97 -4.17 -26.44
CA ASN A 402 3.13 -3.68 -27.18
C ASN A 402 4.46 -3.80 -26.40
N SER A 403 4.40 -4.01 -25.09
CA SER A 403 5.57 -4.06 -24.21
C SER A 403 5.80 -5.45 -23.59
N ARG A 404 5.01 -6.47 -23.97
CA ARG A 404 5.13 -7.85 -23.45
C ARG A 404 6.39 -8.57 -23.93
N VAL A 405 6.78 -8.35 -25.18
CA VAL A 405 7.99 -8.94 -25.78
C VAL A 405 9.22 -8.15 -25.31
N LEU A 406 10.25 -8.89 -24.91
CA LEU A 406 11.52 -8.38 -24.39
C LEU A 406 12.53 -8.15 -25.53
N ASP A 407 13.74 -7.72 -25.18
CA ASP A 407 14.83 -7.65 -26.16
C ASP A 407 15.28 -9.05 -26.62
N ASP A 408 15.94 -9.12 -27.78
CA ASP A 408 16.33 -10.41 -28.39
C ASP A 408 17.16 -11.30 -27.47
N LYS A 409 18.03 -10.70 -26.65
CA LYS A 409 18.92 -11.44 -25.74
C LYS A 409 18.13 -12.01 -24.56
N ALA A 410 17.24 -11.21 -23.97
CA ALA A 410 16.38 -11.60 -22.87
C ALA A 410 15.34 -12.65 -23.32
N GLU A 411 14.76 -12.50 -24.51
CA GLU A 411 13.83 -13.48 -25.10
C GLU A 411 14.51 -14.83 -25.35
N GLU A 412 15.72 -14.83 -25.92
CA GLU A 412 16.47 -16.05 -26.15
C GLU A 412 16.86 -16.74 -24.83
N ASN A 413 17.26 -15.96 -23.82
CA ASN A 413 17.54 -16.49 -22.49
C ASN A 413 16.29 -17.08 -21.82
N LEU A 414 15.15 -16.38 -21.86
CA LEU A 414 13.88 -16.88 -21.33
C LEU A 414 13.48 -18.20 -21.99
N ARG A 415 13.55 -18.24 -23.33
CA ARG A 415 13.30 -19.46 -24.11
C ARG A 415 14.24 -20.58 -23.66
N ARG A 416 15.55 -20.33 -23.62
CA ARG A 416 16.55 -21.33 -23.22
C ARG A 416 16.30 -21.89 -21.81
N LEU A 417 15.95 -21.03 -20.86
CA LEU A 417 15.66 -21.44 -19.47
C LEU A 417 14.43 -22.35 -19.40
N ILE A 418 13.34 -22.00 -20.06
CA ILE A 418 12.11 -22.83 -20.07
C ILE A 418 12.37 -24.18 -20.75
N TYR A 419 13.06 -24.20 -21.89
CA TYR A 419 13.41 -25.46 -22.56
C TYR A 419 14.38 -26.31 -21.73
N THR A 420 15.30 -25.69 -20.99
CA THR A 420 16.22 -26.40 -20.08
C THR A 420 15.46 -27.00 -18.91
N ALA A 421 14.54 -26.25 -18.29
CA ALA A 421 13.67 -26.76 -17.23
C ALA A 421 12.82 -27.95 -17.74
N ALA A 422 12.31 -27.86 -18.97
CA ALA A 422 11.54 -28.94 -19.58
C ALA A 422 12.42 -30.19 -19.80
N ALA A 423 13.63 -30.02 -20.32
CA ALA A 423 14.59 -31.10 -20.55
C ALA A 423 15.04 -31.81 -19.26
N ASN A 424 15.05 -31.11 -18.12
CA ASN A 424 15.40 -31.66 -16.81
C ASN A 424 14.28 -32.51 -16.18
N THR A 425 13.06 -32.44 -16.72
CA THR A 425 11.95 -33.33 -16.34
C THR A 425 11.86 -34.51 -17.32
N PRO A 426 11.24 -35.66 -16.98
CA PRO A 426 11.25 -36.85 -17.86
C PRO A 426 10.59 -36.58 -19.22
N LYS A 427 11.40 -36.12 -20.18
CA LYS A 427 11.11 -35.82 -21.58
C LYS A 427 9.87 -34.94 -21.83
N LEU A 428 9.64 -33.93 -20.99
CA LEU A 428 8.60 -32.95 -21.30
C LEU A 428 9.15 -31.90 -22.26
N LYS A 429 8.35 -31.56 -23.27
CA LYS A 429 8.46 -30.28 -23.97
C LYS A 429 7.93 -29.17 -23.06
N PRO A 430 8.17 -27.88 -23.37
CA PRO A 430 7.52 -26.78 -22.66
C PRO A 430 6.01 -26.94 -22.54
N SER A 431 5.34 -27.49 -23.56
CA SER A 431 3.90 -27.81 -23.49
C SER A 431 3.54 -28.71 -22.29
N GLY A 432 4.35 -29.72 -22.01
CA GLY A 432 4.16 -30.63 -20.88
C GLY A 432 4.38 -29.98 -19.51
N LEU A 433 5.21 -28.94 -19.43
CA LEU A 433 5.34 -28.11 -18.23
C LEU A 433 4.08 -27.28 -18.00
N PHE A 434 3.62 -26.57 -19.03
CA PHE A 434 2.40 -25.74 -18.95
C PHE A 434 1.19 -26.59 -18.59
N LEU A 435 1.00 -27.71 -19.28
CA LEU A 435 -0.06 -28.66 -19.02
C LEU A 435 -0.04 -29.15 -17.56
N SER A 436 1.15 -29.38 -17.01
CA SER A 436 1.24 -29.85 -15.63
C SER A 436 0.86 -28.82 -14.59
N ALA A 437 1.12 -27.53 -14.83
CA ALA A 437 0.62 -26.45 -13.98
C ALA A 437 -0.90 -26.34 -14.09
N LEU A 438 -1.45 -26.47 -15.32
CA LEU A 438 -2.89 -26.44 -15.56
C LEU A 438 -3.63 -27.64 -14.98
N LYS A 439 -2.96 -28.78 -14.74
CA LYS A 439 -3.53 -29.96 -14.08
C LYS A 439 -3.46 -29.92 -12.54
N GLN A 440 -2.86 -28.90 -11.93
CA GLN A 440 -2.76 -28.80 -10.46
C GLN A 440 -4.08 -28.35 -9.81
N GLU A 441 -4.04 -27.96 -8.54
CA GLU A 441 -5.17 -27.39 -7.81
C GLU A 441 -5.52 -25.99 -8.35
N PRO A 442 -6.74 -25.47 -8.10
CA PRO A 442 -7.23 -24.22 -8.71
C PRO A 442 -6.30 -23.01 -8.54
N GLU A 443 -5.62 -22.89 -7.40
CA GLU A 443 -4.70 -21.78 -7.09
C GLU A 443 -3.47 -21.79 -8.00
N ILE A 444 -2.82 -22.96 -8.15
CA ILE A 444 -1.67 -23.13 -9.06
C ILE A 444 -2.12 -23.04 -10.52
N ARG A 445 -3.29 -23.60 -10.86
CA ARG A 445 -3.85 -23.52 -12.21
C ARG A 445 -4.15 -22.07 -12.61
N LEU A 446 -4.60 -21.22 -11.69
CA LEU A 446 -4.79 -19.78 -11.92
C LEU A 446 -3.47 -19.09 -12.29
N ALA A 447 -2.39 -19.37 -11.56
CA ALA A 447 -1.07 -18.88 -11.89
C ALA A 447 -0.58 -19.42 -13.26
N GLY A 448 -0.90 -20.69 -13.56
CA GLY A 448 -0.66 -21.32 -14.86
C GLY A 448 -1.38 -20.62 -16.02
N TYR A 449 -2.67 -20.30 -15.86
CA TYR A 449 -3.43 -19.52 -16.85
C TYR A 449 -2.76 -18.18 -17.12
N ARG A 450 -2.41 -17.44 -16.06
CA ARG A 450 -1.73 -16.15 -16.14
C ARG A 450 -0.40 -16.23 -16.88
N LEU A 451 0.40 -17.26 -16.60
CA LEU A 451 1.68 -17.49 -17.28
C LEU A 451 1.50 -17.78 -18.77
N VAL A 452 0.57 -18.67 -19.12
CA VAL A 452 0.31 -19.03 -20.53
C VAL A 452 -0.19 -17.80 -21.31
N SER A 453 -1.09 -17.00 -20.73
CA SER A 453 -1.56 -15.73 -21.33
C SER A 453 -0.41 -14.79 -21.71
N ALA A 454 0.64 -14.72 -20.88
CA ALA A 454 1.80 -13.88 -21.14
C ALA A 454 2.75 -14.50 -22.18
N LEU A 455 2.98 -15.82 -22.10
CA LEU A 455 3.92 -16.53 -22.96
C LEU A 455 3.45 -16.64 -24.41
N VAL A 456 2.16 -16.78 -24.67
CA VAL A 456 1.61 -16.96 -26.03
C VAL A 456 1.79 -15.75 -26.95
N ALA A 457 2.19 -14.59 -26.40
CA ALA A 457 2.69 -13.47 -27.20
C ALA A 457 3.94 -13.83 -28.03
N ARG A 458 4.65 -14.90 -27.64
CA ARG A 458 5.87 -15.39 -28.30
C ARG A 458 5.53 -16.54 -29.23
N ARG A 459 6.02 -16.45 -30.48
CA ARG A 459 5.73 -17.46 -31.52
C ARG A 459 6.10 -18.89 -31.09
N TRP A 460 7.27 -19.07 -30.47
CA TRP A 460 7.72 -20.40 -30.04
C TRP A 460 6.78 -21.01 -29.00
N SER A 461 6.30 -20.21 -28.03
CA SER A 461 5.40 -20.69 -26.98
C SER A 461 4.00 -20.94 -27.50
N LEU A 462 3.50 -20.08 -28.39
CA LEU A 462 2.21 -20.29 -29.06
C LEU A 462 2.19 -21.65 -29.79
N THR A 463 3.25 -22.00 -30.52
CA THR A 463 3.37 -23.30 -31.18
C THR A 463 3.35 -24.44 -30.17
N GLU A 464 4.07 -24.35 -29.05
CA GLU A 464 4.06 -25.37 -27.99
C GLU A 464 2.66 -25.56 -27.39
N VAL A 465 1.95 -24.46 -27.09
CA VAL A 465 0.59 -24.50 -26.53
C VAL A 465 -0.40 -25.12 -27.51
N CYS A 466 -0.38 -24.70 -28.78
CA CYS A 466 -1.29 -25.22 -29.79
C CYS A 466 -0.95 -26.65 -30.23
N SER A 467 0.27 -27.13 -29.99
CA SER A 467 0.65 -28.53 -30.27
C SER A 467 0.12 -29.53 -29.24
N GLU A 468 -0.37 -29.04 -28.09
CA GLU A 468 -0.86 -29.86 -26.99
C GLU A 468 -2.39 -29.68 -26.83
N PRO A 469 -3.21 -30.58 -27.42
CA PRO A 469 -4.67 -30.38 -27.47
C PRO A 469 -5.31 -30.34 -26.08
N GLU A 470 -4.72 -31.02 -25.09
CA GLU A 470 -5.24 -31.03 -23.73
C GLU A 470 -5.18 -29.63 -23.07
N ILE A 471 -4.20 -28.79 -23.44
CA ILE A 471 -4.17 -27.40 -22.97
C ILE A 471 -5.37 -26.63 -23.53
N ILE A 472 -5.66 -26.82 -24.82
CA ILE A 472 -6.80 -26.19 -25.49
C ILE A 472 -8.12 -26.66 -24.88
N ASP A 473 -8.24 -27.95 -24.56
CA ASP A 473 -9.40 -28.50 -23.87
C ASP A 473 -9.59 -27.84 -22.50
N ILE A 474 -8.53 -27.70 -21.71
CA ILE A 474 -8.59 -27.08 -20.39
C ILE A 474 -9.02 -25.60 -20.45
N VAL A 475 -8.49 -24.81 -21.38
CA VAL A 475 -8.85 -23.37 -21.46
C VAL A 475 -10.25 -23.13 -22.03
N THR A 476 -10.76 -24.07 -22.84
CA THR A 476 -12.09 -23.94 -23.48
C THR A 476 -13.23 -24.58 -22.72
N ASP A 477 -12.95 -25.47 -21.77
CA ASP A 477 -13.95 -26.10 -20.90
C ASP A 477 -14.39 -25.14 -19.79
N ALA A 478 -15.66 -24.72 -19.87
CA ALA A 478 -16.26 -23.80 -18.91
C ALA A 478 -16.62 -24.45 -17.56
N LYS A 479 -16.49 -25.78 -17.42
CA LYS A 479 -16.82 -26.52 -16.19
C LYS A 479 -15.61 -26.77 -15.27
N ILE A 480 -14.39 -26.55 -15.76
CA ILE A 480 -13.17 -26.83 -14.98
C ILE A 480 -13.05 -25.89 -13.78
N GLU A 481 -13.41 -24.62 -13.96
CA GLU A 481 -13.33 -23.61 -12.92
C GLU A 481 -14.70 -23.30 -12.35
N THR A 482 -14.80 -23.32 -11.02
CA THR A 482 -16.04 -23.02 -10.27
C THR A 482 -16.00 -21.65 -9.60
N ALA A 483 -14.81 -21.14 -9.27
CA ALA A 483 -14.62 -19.82 -8.69
C ALA A 483 -14.54 -18.74 -9.77
N LYS A 484 -15.09 -17.55 -9.49
CA LYS A 484 -15.09 -16.40 -10.41
C LYS A 484 -13.69 -16.08 -10.92
N ASN A 485 -12.69 -15.99 -10.04
CA ASN A 485 -11.32 -15.66 -10.42
C ASN A 485 -10.72 -16.71 -11.38
N GLY A 486 -11.02 -18.00 -11.15
CA GLY A 486 -10.61 -19.08 -12.05
C GLY A 486 -11.29 -19.00 -13.41
N MET A 487 -12.60 -18.73 -13.44
CA MET A 487 -13.36 -18.53 -14.69
C MET A 487 -12.82 -17.36 -15.51
N ASP A 488 -12.54 -16.23 -14.86
CA ASP A 488 -12.01 -15.02 -15.49
C ASP A 488 -10.59 -15.27 -16.03
N ALA A 489 -9.70 -15.87 -15.23
CA ALA A 489 -8.33 -16.19 -15.63
C ALA A 489 -8.28 -17.21 -16.79
N ARG A 490 -9.11 -18.25 -16.74
CA ARG A 490 -9.26 -19.24 -17.82
C ARG A 490 -9.71 -18.57 -19.11
N TYR A 491 -10.71 -17.70 -19.02
CA TYR A 491 -11.22 -16.95 -20.16
C TYR A 491 -10.16 -16.02 -20.75
N GLU A 492 -9.42 -15.28 -19.92
CA GLU A 492 -8.33 -14.41 -20.38
C GLU A 492 -7.22 -15.20 -21.08
N CYS A 493 -6.89 -16.38 -20.57
CA CYS A 493 -5.95 -17.30 -21.21
C CYS A 493 -6.46 -17.78 -22.56
N CYS A 494 -7.71 -18.25 -22.64
CA CYS A 494 -8.35 -18.63 -23.89
C CYS A 494 -8.37 -17.48 -24.91
N ALA A 495 -8.70 -16.25 -24.47
CA ALA A 495 -8.74 -15.07 -25.31
C ALA A 495 -7.35 -14.68 -25.82
N SER A 496 -6.33 -14.76 -24.95
CA SER A 496 -4.94 -14.47 -25.29
C SER A 496 -4.40 -15.45 -26.34
N ILE A 497 -4.66 -16.75 -26.17
CA ILE A 497 -4.28 -17.78 -27.16
C ILE A 497 -5.01 -17.53 -28.49
N SER A 498 -6.32 -17.29 -28.45
CA SER A 498 -7.12 -17.03 -29.65
C SER A 498 -6.60 -15.82 -30.43
N LYS A 499 -6.34 -14.71 -29.73
CA LYS A 499 -5.84 -13.46 -30.32
C LYS A 499 -4.43 -13.64 -30.90
N ALA A 500 -3.54 -14.32 -30.19
CA ALA A 500 -2.18 -14.59 -30.66
C ALA A 500 -2.20 -15.50 -31.91
N LEU A 501 -3.04 -16.53 -31.92
CA LEU A 501 -3.18 -17.45 -33.05
C LEU A 501 -3.77 -16.74 -34.29
N LEU A 502 -4.78 -15.88 -34.09
CA LEU A 502 -5.38 -15.10 -35.17
C LEU A 502 -4.43 -14.09 -35.80
N SER A 503 -3.50 -13.56 -35.01
CA SER A 503 -2.49 -12.61 -35.46
C SER A 503 -1.25 -13.29 -36.06
N SER A 504 -1.22 -14.62 -36.10
CA SER A 504 -0.07 -15.42 -36.50
C SER A 504 -0.28 -16.07 -37.87
N ASN A 505 0.80 -16.24 -38.62
CA ASN A 505 0.80 -16.97 -39.90
C ASN A 505 0.58 -18.49 -39.74
N LEU A 506 0.39 -18.99 -38.51
CA LEU A 506 0.14 -20.42 -38.22
C LEU A 506 -1.24 -20.91 -38.72
N LEU A 507 -2.18 -20.00 -39.00
CA LEU A 507 -3.52 -20.34 -39.51
C LEU A 507 -3.53 -21.04 -40.88
N HIS A 508 -2.42 -21.02 -41.61
CA HIS A 508 -2.32 -21.72 -42.89
C HIS A 508 -2.26 -23.25 -42.75
N ASP A 509 -2.04 -23.77 -41.54
CA ASP A 509 -2.17 -25.19 -41.23
C ASP A 509 -3.62 -25.52 -40.84
N ALA A 510 -4.18 -26.56 -41.47
CA ALA A 510 -5.54 -27.02 -41.19
C ALA A 510 -5.73 -27.42 -39.72
N ALA A 511 -4.71 -27.99 -39.07
CA ALA A 511 -4.79 -28.37 -37.66
C ALA A 511 -4.93 -27.15 -36.73
N PHE A 512 -4.28 -26.04 -37.05
CA PHE A 512 -4.39 -24.80 -36.28
C PHE A 512 -5.68 -24.02 -36.57
N ALA A 513 -6.27 -24.18 -37.76
CA ALA A 513 -7.56 -23.58 -38.09
C ALA A 513 -8.71 -24.13 -37.23
N ASP A 514 -8.73 -25.44 -37.00
CA ASP A 514 -9.73 -26.08 -36.12
C ASP A 514 -9.59 -25.61 -34.66
N ILE A 515 -8.35 -25.51 -34.18
CA ILE A 515 -8.05 -24.97 -32.85
C ILE A 515 -8.51 -23.51 -32.73
N ALA A 516 -8.27 -22.69 -33.75
CA ALA A 516 -8.72 -21.31 -33.79
C ALA A 516 -10.25 -21.20 -33.70
N GLY A 517 -10.98 -22.05 -34.44
CA GLY A 517 -12.44 -22.12 -34.38
C GLY A 517 -12.95 -22.48 -32.98
N LYS A 518 -12.34 -23.48 -32.34
CA LYS A 518 -12.69 -23.92 -30.98
C LYS A 518 -12.47 -22.80 -29.94
N LEU A 519 -11.32 -22.14 -29.99
CA LEU A 519 -10.97 -21.04 -29.10
C LEU A 519 -11.92 -19.84 -29.30
N GLN A 520 -12.18 -19.44 -30.55
CA GLN A 520 -13.14 -18.36 -30.83
C GLN A 520 -14.55 -18.69 -30.33
N GLY A 521 -14.98 -19.93 -30.50
CA GLY A 521 -16.26 -20.40 -29.96
C GLY A 521 -16.33 -20.25 -28.44
N ALA A 522 -15.26 -20.59 -27.72
CA ALA A 522 -15.17 -20.41 -26.28
C ALA A 522 -15.15 -18.93 -25.86
N VAL A 523 -14.37 -18.09 -26.55
CA VAL A 523 -14.33 -16.64 -26.30
C VAL A 523 -15.70 -16.00 -26.51
N ARG A 524 -16.44 -16.38 -27.57
CA ARG A 524 -17.80 -15.88 -27.83
C ARG A 524 -18.81 -16.28 -26.75
N ARG A 525 -18.65 -17.46 -26.12
CA ARG A 525 -19.51 -17.89 -25.01
C ARG A 525 -19.26 -17.07 -23.73
N GLY A 526 -18.10 -16.46 -23.60
CA GLY A 526 -17.72 -15.68 -22.41
C GLY A 526 -17.16 -16.54 -21.26
N PRO A 527 -16.78 -15.89 -20.14
CA PRO A 527 -16.15 -16.57 -19.00
C PRO A 527 -17.08 -17.47 -18.21
N TYR A 528 -18.37 -17.13 -18.17
CA TYR A 528 -19.37 -17.82 -17.37
C TYR A 528 -20.21 -18.76 -18.23
N LEU A 529 -20.60 -19.90 -17.68
CA LEU A 529 -21.59 -20.77 -18.32
C LEU A 529 -22.86 -19.93 -18.60
N THR A 530 -23.23 -19.81 -19.88
CA THR A 530 -24.61 -19.44 -20.22
C THR A 530 -25.52 -20.42 -19.49
N LYS A 531 -26.53 -19.91 -18.78
CA LYS A 531 -27.58 -20.71 -18.12
C LYS A 531 -28.32 -21.56 -19.17
N GLU A 532 -27.70 -22.62 -19.67
CA GLU A 532 -28.46 -23.75 -20.15
C GLU A 532 -29.18 -24.27 -18.90
N ARG A 533 -30.50 -24.19 -18.93
CA ARG A 533 -31.39 -24.76 -17.92
C ARG A 533 -30.85 -26.14 -17.56
N GLN A 534 -30.25 -26.27 -16.38
CA GLN A 534 -30.12 -27.57 -15.75
C GLN A 534 -31.56 -28.05 -15.56
N GLU A 535 -32.07 -28.84 -16.49
CA GLU A 535 -33.22 -29.69 -16.21
C GLU A 535 -32.80 -30.53 -15.01
N ALA A 536 -33.47 -30.30 -13.88
CA ALA A 536 -33.25 -31.05 -12.66
C ALA A 536 -33.43 -32.53 -13.00
N GLN A 537 -32.33 -33.29 -13.00
CA GLN A 537 -32.43 -34.74 -13.07
C GLN A 537 -33.07 -35.20 -11.76
N PRO A 538 -34.25 -35.85 -11.79
CA PRO A 538 -34.90 -36.31 -10.57
C PRO A 538 -34.04 -37.42 -9.96
N LEU A 539 -33.54 -37.17 -8.74
CA LEU A 539 -32.87 -38.18 -7.94
C LEU A 539 -33.95 -39.16 -7.45
N VAL A 540 -34.08 -40.32 -8.09
CA VAL A 540 -34.96 -41.39 -7.60
C VAL A 540 -34.26 -42.05 -6.42
N MET A 541 -34.56 -41.58 -5.20
CA MET A 541 -34.23 -42.31 -3.98
C MET A 541 -35.24 -43.43 -3.79
N THR A 542 -34.81 -44.68 -3.93
CA THR A 542 -35.59 -45.82 -3.45
C THR A 542 -35.65 -45.77 -1.93
N ALA A 543 -36.86 -45.63 -1.38
CA ALA A 543 -37.10 -45.64 0.05
C ALA A 543 -36.52 -46.92 0.69
N GLU A 544 -35.64 -46.74 1.68
CA GLU A 544 -35.19 -47.83 2.54
C GLU A 544 -36.41 -48.42 3.25
N ARG A 545 -36.61 -49.73 3.09
CA ARG A 545 -37.70 -50.47 3.75
C ARG A 545 -37.39 -50.57 5.25
N PHE A 546 -38.37 -50.19 6.06
CA PHE A 546 -38.42 -50.38 7.51
C PHE A 546 -38.25 -51.84 7.92
#